data_AF-U9UD23-F1
#
_entry.id   AF-U9UD23-F1
#
_cell.length_a   1.000
_cell.length_b   1.000
_cell.length_c   1.000
_cell.angle_alpha   90.00
_cell.angle_beta   90.00
_cell.angle_gamma   90.00
#
_symmetry.space_group_name_H-M   'P 1'
#
loop_
_entity.id
_entity.type
_entity.pdbx_description
1 polymer ?
#
loop_
_entity_poly.entity_id
_entity_poly.type
_entity_poly.pdbx_seq_one_letter_code
_entity_poly.pdbx_strand_id
1 'polypeptide(L)'
;MDFSEILEDIQQTTSEEINFPPPPYMEEEDFQVKFSATLRSVTKSIRLKDTQLAMINSFYLGQLLDQLPTPSERLKYKHKMSLHYATIVKRLLIFLSFFQNKS
;
A
#
# COMPACT_ATOMS: atom_id res chain seq x y z
N MET A 1 -35.46 15.64 -8.31
CA MET A 1 -34.16 14.98 -8.30
C MET A 1 -34.22 14.00 -7.16
N ASP A 2 -34.48 12.74 -7.49
CA ASP A 2 -34.74 11.71 -6.49
C ASP A 2 -33.40 11.22 -5.93
N PHE A 3 -33.31 11.05 -4.62
CA PHE A 3 -32.08 10.62 -3.97
C PHE A 3 -31.66 9.23 -4.46
N SER A 4 -32.64 8.42 -4.86
CA SER A 4 -32.51 7.13 -5.53
C SER A 4 -31.67 7.20 -6.81
N GLU A 5 -31.93 8.19 -7.66
CA GLU A 5 -31.24 8.38 -8.95
C GLU A 5 -29.77 8.75 -8.73
N ILE A 6 -29.50 9.59 -7.72
CA ILE A 6 -28.13 9.98 -7.35
C ILE A 6 -27.37 8.77 -6.79
N LEU A 7 -28.04 7.93 -5.98
CA LEU A 7 -27.43 6.74 -5.40
C LEU A 7 -27.10 5.69 -6.47
N GLU A 8 -28.00 5.49 -7.43
CA GLU A 8 -27.78 4.60 -8.58
C GLU A 8 -26.62 5.09 -9.44
N ASP A 9 -26.53 6.39 -9.72
CA ASP A 9 -25.47 6.96 -10.56
C ASP A 9 -24.09 6.83 -9.89
N ILE A 10 -24.02 7.01 -8.56
CA ILE A 10 -22.81 6.77 -7.75
C ILE A 10 -22.44 5.28 -7.72
N GLN A 11 -23.42 4.37 -7.63
CA GLN A 11 -23.18 2.93 -7.60
C GLN A 11 -22.80 2.37 -8.98
N GLN A 12 -23.32 2.94 -10.07
CA GLN A 12 -22.95 2.57 -11.43
C GLN A 12 -21.55 3.07 -11.81
N THR A 13 -21.14 4.25 -11.33
CA THR A 13 -19.77 4.76 -11.55
C THR A 13 -18.71 4.07 -10.69
N THR A 14 -19.09 3.32 -9.64
CA THR A 14 -18.16 2.57 -8.78
C THR A 14 -18.03 1.08 -9.15
N SER A 15 -18.64 0.64 -10.27
CA SER A 15 -18.65 -0.75 -10.76
C SER A 15 -17.47 -1.15 -11.63
N GLU A 16 -16.29 -0.57 -11.41
CA GLU A 16 -15.05 -1.22 -11.88
C GLU A 16 -14.50 -2.03 -10.70
N GLU A 17 -14.50 -3.35 -10.83
CA GLU A 17 -13.66 -4.24 -9.99
C GLU A 17 -12.31 -3.55 -9.83
N ILE A 18 -12.01 -3.05 -8.62
CA ILE A 18 -10.73 -2.40 -8.33
C ILE A 18 -9.69 -3.52 -8.37
N ASN A 19 -9.19 -3.81 -9.56
CA ASN A 19 -8.18 -4.81 -9.81
C ASN A 19 -6.84 -4.20 -9.40
N PHE A 20 -6.53 -4.32 -8.12
CA PHE A 20 -5.22 -3.94 -7.61
C PHE A 20 -4.16 -4.77 -8.36
N PRO A 21 -3.12 -4.15 -8.93
CA PRO A 21 -1.97 -4.87 -9.48
C PRO A 21 -1.46 -5.86 -8.42
N PRO A 22 -1.14 -7.10 -8.81
CA PRO A 22 -0.67 -8.09 -7.86
C PRO A 22 0.62 -7.62 -7.17
N PRO A 23 0.94 -8.17 -5.97
CA PRO A 23 2.19 -7.89 -5.30
C PRO A 23 3.40 -8.16 -6.21
N PRO A 24 4.50 -7.40 -6.09
CA PRO A 24 5.67 -7.55 -6.95
C PRO A 24 6.59 -8.71 -6.52
N TYR A 25 6.02 -9.76 -5.91
CA TYR A 25 6.73 -10.91 -5.35
C TYR A 25 5.81 -12.14 -5.36
N MET A 26 6.39 -13.33 -5.26
CA MET A 26 5.64 -14.58 -5.12
C MET A 26 5.43 -14.92 -3.63
N GLU A 27 4.34 -15.60 -3.29
CA GLU A 27 3.99 -15.90 -1.90
C GLU A 27 4.94 -16.90 -1.24
N GLU A 28 5.65 -17.72 -2.00
CA GLU A 28 6.57 -18.74 -1.48
C GLU A 28 7.98 -18.17 -1.20
N GLU A 29 8.25 -16.93 -1.64
CA GLU A 29 9.56 -16.32 -1.47
C GLU A 29 9.87 -15.95 -0.01
N ASP A 30 11.16 -15.97 0.33
CA ASP A 30 11.65 -15.49 1.62
C ASP A 30 11.30 -14.00 1.83
N PHE A 31 11.07 -13.64 3.10
CA PHE A 31 10.72 -12.28 3.48
C PHE A 31 11.66 -11.21 2.90
N GLN A 32 12.97 -11.46 2.91
CA GLN A 32 13.95 -10.51 2.41
C GLN A 32 13.80 -10.27 0.90
N VAL A 33 13.46 -11.32 0.13
CA VAL A 33 13.24 -11.22 -1.31
C VAL A 33 11.99 -10.39 -1.57
N LYS A 34 10.87 -10.72 -0.93
CA LYS A 34 9.60 -9.97 -1.00
C LYS A 34 9.79 -8.50 -0.65
N PHE A 35 10.50 -8.22 0.44
CA PHE A 35 10.79 -6.86 0.90
C PHE A 35 11.58 -6.09 -0.16
N SER A 36 12.65 -6.69 -0.70
CA SER A 36 13.51 -6.03 -1.68
C SER A 36 12.79 -5.74 -2.99
N ALA A 37 11.98 -6.68 -3.49
CA ALA A 37 11.20 -6.53 -4.71
C ALA A 37 10.13 -5.44 -4.56
N THR A 38 9.45 -5.39 -3.41
CA THR A 38 8.44 -4.38 -3.11
C THR A 38 9.05 -2.99 -2.98
N LEU A 39 10.16 -2.86 -2.23
CA LEU A 39 10.88 -1.58 -2.09
C LEU A 39 11.38 -1.06 -3.44
N ARG A 40 11.87 -1.95 -4.32
CA ARG A 40 12.27 -1.59 -5.68
C ARG A 40 11.08 -1.11 -6.50
N SER A 41 9.91 -1.73 -6.35
CA SER A 41 8.68 -1.35 -7.06
C SER A 41 8.15 0.00 -6.60
N VAL A 42 8.14 0.30 -5.29
CA VAL A 42 7.84 1.64 -4.75
C VAL A 42 8.80 2.68 -5.34
N THR A 43 10.10 2.39 -5.34
CA THR A 43 11.11 3.30 -5.86
C THR A 43 10.91 3.58 -7.35
N LYS A 44 10.60 2.54 -8.13
CA LYS A 44 10.35 2.63 -9.56
C LYS A 44 9.11 3.48 -9.85
N SER A 45 7.99 3.22 -9.17
CA SER A 45 6.73 3.94 -9.41
C SER A 45 6.83 5.42 -9.02
N ILE A 46 7.50 5.76 -7.92
CA ILE A 46 7.77 7.17 -7.58
C ILE A 46 8.60 7.86 -8.66
N ARG A 47 9.66 7.19 -9.15
CA ARG A 47 10.51 7.77 -10.21
C ARG A 47 9.75 7.99 -11.52
N LEU A 48 8.77 7.14 -11.81
CA LEU A 48 7.87 7.27 -12.95
C LEU A 48 6.73 8.27 -12.71
N LYS A 49 6.62 8.85 -11.52
CA LYS A 49 5.51 9.73 -11.08
C LYS A 49 4.14 9.04 -11.16
N ASP A 50 4.13 7.71 -11.04
CA ASP A 50 2.92 6.91 -10.95
C ASP A 50 2.50 6.81 -9.48
N THR A 51 1.70 7.79 -9.06
CA THR A 51 1.27 7.96 -7.67
C THR A 51 0.39 6.80 -7.20
N GLN A 52 -0.51 6.30 -8.05
CA GLN A 52 -1.40 5.21 -7.70
C GLN A 52 -0.60 3.92 -7.47
N LEU A 53 0.30 3.57 -8.40
CA LEU A 53 1.16 2.41 -8.24
C LEU A 53 2.13 2.55 -7.06
N ALA A 54 2.62 3.76 -6.78
CA ALA A 54 3.42 4.03 -5.58
C ALA A 54 2.64 3.80 -4.29
N MET A 55 1.36 4.17 -4.25
CA MET A 55 0.49 3.93 -3.12
C MET A 55 0.25 2.43 -2.90
N ILE A 56 -0.08 1.70 -3.96
CA ILE A 56 -0.34 0.26 -3.92
C ILE A 56 0.90 -0.52 -3.49
N ASN A 57 2.07 -0.23 -4.09
CA ASN A 57 3.32 -0.86 -3.68
C ASN A 57 3.70 -0.51 -2.24
N SER A 58 3.40 0.70 -1.78
CA SER A 58 3.65 1.10 -0.38
C SER A 58 2.74 0.36 0.60
N PHE A 59 1.51 0.06 0.20
CA PHE A 59 0.59 -0.78 0.96
C PHE A 59 1.15 -2.20 1.15
N TYR A 60 1.58 -2.85 0.06
CA TYR A 60 2.22 -4.18 0.15
C TYR A 60 3.48 -4.17 1.01
N LEU A 61 4.27 -3.09 0.93
CA LEU A 61 5.47 -2.94 1.75
C LEU A 61 5.13 -2.79 3.25
N GLY A 62 4.03 -2.11 3.57
CA GLY A 62 3.47 -2.02 4.91
C GLY A 62 3.02 -3.38 5.44
N GLN A 63 2.28 -4.15 4.63
CA GLN A 63 1.84 -5.51 5.00
C GLN A 63 3.01 -6.44 5.32
N LEU A 64 4.09 -6.40 4.52
CA LEU A 64 5.31 -7.16 4.82
C LEU A 64 5.89 -6.75 6.17
N LEU A 65 6.00 -5.45 6.46
CA LEU A 65 6.50 -5.01 7.76
C LEU A 65 5.63 -5.47 8.93
N ASP A 66 4.31 -5.55 8.76
CA ASP A 66 3.39 -6.00 9.81
C ASP A 66 3.50 -7.51 10.10
N GLN A 67 3.99 -8.31 9.16
CA GLN A 67 4.29 -9.73 9.35
C GLN A 67 5.51 -9.99 10.24
N LEU A 68 6.38 -8.99 10.46
CA LEU A 68 7.57 -9.16 11.30
C LEU A 68 7.17 -9.22 12.78
N PRO A 69 7.64 -10.24 13.53
CA PRO A 69 7.14 -10.54 14.86
C PRO A 69 7.57 -9.50 15.89
N THR A 70 8.77 -8.93 15.75
CA THR A 70 9.31 -7.98 16.74
C THR A 70 9.35 -6.53 16.24
N PRO A 71 9.12 -5.54 17.13
CA PRO A 71 9.34 -4.13 16.82
C PRO A 71 10.77 -3.85 16.32
N SER A 72 11.77 -4.55 16.86
CA SER A 72 13.18 -4.40 16.50
C SER A 72 13.46 -4.84 15.06
N GLU A 73 12.86 -5.94 14.60
CA GLU A 73 12.98 -6.37 13.20
C GLU A 73 12.26 -5.39 12.26
N ARG A 74 11.06 -4.94 12.62
CA ARG A 74 10.36 -3.88 11.86
C ARG A 74 11.22 -2.64 11.74
N LEU A 75 11.87 -2.22 12.82
CA LEU A 75 12.76 -1.08 12.83
C LEU A 75 13.98 -1.32 11.93
N LYS A 76 14.61 -2.49 11.99
CA LYS A 76 15.74 -2.88 11.14
C LYS A 76 15.39 -2.77 9.65
N TYR A 77 14.21 -3.23 9.23
CA TYR A 77 13.78 -3.14 7.84
C TYR A 77 13.31 -1.73 7.44
N LYS A 78 12.68 -0.98 8.34
CA LYS A 78 12.37 0.45 8.11
C LYS A 78 13.63 1.28 7.84
N HIS A 79 14.74 1.01 8.52
CA HIS A 79 16.02 1.67 8.26
C HIS A 79 16.62 1.36 6.88
N LYS A 80 16.20 0.26 6.22
CA LYS A 80 16.61 -0.04 4.84
C LYS A 80 15.83 0.79 3.80
N MET A 81 14.78 1.49 4.22
CA MET A 81 14.03 2.41 3.36
C MET A 81 14.68 3.79 3.41
N SER A 82 14.68 4.52 2.28
CA SER A 82 15.05 5.94 2.32
C SER A 82 14.07 6.72 3.21
N LEU A 83 14.52 7.83 3.80
CA LEU A 83 13.68 8.69 4.65
C LEU A 83 12.39 9.14 3.93
N HIS A 84 12.45 9.34 2.61
CA HIS A 84 11.31 9.70 1.77
C HIS A 84 10.25 8.58 1.75
N TYR A 85 10.68 7.32 1.62
CA TYR A 85 9.78 6.16 1.61
C TYR A 85 9.21 5.85 3.00
N ALA A 86 10.03 5.93 4.04
CA ALA A 86 9.56 5.75 5.42
C ALA A 86 8.47 6.76 5.78
N THR A 87 8.58 8.00 5.29
CA THR A 87 7.59 9.06 5.51
C THR A 87 6.28 8.78 4.77
N ILE A 88 6.34 8.33 3.51
CA ILE A 88 5.16 7.97 2.72
C ILE A 88 4.43 6.77 3.32
N VAL A 89 5.15 5.69 3.65
CA VAL A 89 4.58 4.49 4.29
C VAL A 89 3.95 4.83 5.64
N LYS A 90 4.61 5.65 6.46
CA LYS A 90 4.06 6.10 7.76
C LYS A 90 2.78 6.92 7.57
N ARG A 91 2.73 7.84 6.61
CA ARG A 91 1.51 8.62 6.31
C ARG A 91 0.38 7.74 5.81
N LEU A 92 0.68 6.76 4.95
CA LEU A 92 -0.30 5.79 4.46
C LEU A 92 -0.89 4.94 5.60
N LEU A 93 -0.04 4.41 6.49
CA LEU A 93 -0.49 3.63 7.64
C LEU A 93 -1.37 4.46 8.59
N ILE A 94 -1.00 5.71 8.87
CA ILE A 94 -1.82 6.63 9.69
C ILE A 94 -3.18 6.87 9.01
N PHE A 95 -3.17 7.13 7.71
CA PHE A 95 -4.39 7.33 6.93
C PHE A 95 -5.31 6.09 6.99
N LEU A 96 -4.77 4.90 6.74
CA LEU A 96 -5.53 3.65 6.82
C LEU A 96 -6.07 3.38 8.24
N SER A 97 -5.26 3.62 9.29
CA SER A 97 -5.71 3.49 10.68
C SER A 97 -6.82 4.48 11.06
N PHE A 98 -6.85 5.66 10.44
CA PHE A 98 -7.91 6.63 10.64
C PHE A 98 -9.24 6.17 10.01
N PHE A 99 -9.17 5.51 8.85
CA PHE A 99 -10.36 4.93 8.22
C PHE A 99 -10.91 3.72 8.97
N GLN A 100 -10.07 2.89 9.59
CA GLN A 100 -10.53 1.77 10.40
C GLN A 100 -11.19 2.18 11.73
N ASN A 101 -10.85 3.34 12.29
CA ASN A 101 -11.45 3.84 13.53
C ASN A 101 -12.79 4.58 13.33
N LYS A 102 -13.31 4.62 12.10
CA LYS A 102 -14.58 5.25 11.74
C LYS A 102 -15.65 4.26 11.26
N SER A 103 -15.39 2.96 11.35
CA SER A 103 -16.37 1.89 11.12
C SER A 103 -16.73 1.18 12.41
#